data_AF-A0A7K1BRP2-F1
#
_entry.id   AF-A0A7K1BRP2-F1
#
_cell.length_a   1.000
_cell.length_b   1.000
_cell.length_c   1.000
_cell.angle_alpha   90.00
_cell.angle_beta   90.00
_cell.angle_gamma   90.00
#
_symmetry.space_group_name_H-M   'P 1'
#
loop_
_entity.id
_entity.type
_entity.pdbx_description
1 polymer ?
#
loop_
_entity_poly.entity_id
_entity_poly.type
_entity_poly.pdbx_seq_one_letter_code
_entity_poly.pdbx_strand_id
1 'polypeptide(L)'
;MKKPIKPARENISPSDLTFGLSTCKRCLWIKYWYKVIMPGQFPLVGTMASLQEEHFQGADMPTIDPSLRPGKVTKWGEWVKSKPLMVNGVESRWRILGKYDLVSTNDDGTIGL
;
A
#
# COMPACT_ATOMS: atom_id res chain seq x y z
N MET A 1 16.37 -22.33 -13.04
CA MET A 1 15.07 -21.86 -13.57
C MET A 1 15.32 -20.84 -14.67
N LYS A 2 14.72 -20.99 -15.85
CA LYS A 2 14.85 -20.02 -16.95
C LYS A 2 13.89 -18.85 -16.68
N LYS A 3 14.40 -17.61 -16.74
CA LYS A 3 13.60 -16.41 -16.54
C LYS A 3 12.50 -16.30 -17.61
N PRO A 4 11.22 -16.12 -17.22
CA PRO A 4 10.14 -15.87 -18.17
C PRO A 4 10.36 -14.59 -18.97
N ILE A 5 9.77 -14.50 -20.16
CA ILE A 5 9.84 -13.32 -21.02
C ILE A 5 9.10 -12.14 -20.39
N LYS A 6 7.98 -12.41 -19.71
CA LYS A 6 7.17 -11.42 -18.99
C LYS A 6 7.11 -11.78 -17.50
N PRO A 7 7.11 -10.79 -16.59
CA PRO A 7 6.92 -11.07 -15.18
C PRO A 7 5.52 -11.64 -14.93
N ALA A 8 5.36 -12.43 -13.88
CA ALA A 8 4.08 -13.00 -13.47
C ALA A 8 3.15 -11.98 -12.78
N ARG A 9 3.68 -10.82 -12.39
CA ARG A 9 2.94 -9.69 -11.82
C ARG A 9 3.28 -8.41 -12.57
N GLU A 10 2.32 -7.49 -12.65
CA GLU A 10 2.47 -6.21 -13.36
C GLU A 10 2.63 -5.02 -12.43
N ASN A 11 2.05 -5.09 -11.22
CA ASN A 11 2.05 -4.00 -10.25
C ASN A 11 2.74 -4.44 -8.96
N ILE A 12 3.49 -3.51 -8.37
CA ILE A 12 4.18 -3.65 -7.10
C ILE A 12 3.25 -3.21 -5.97
N SER A 13 3.02 -4.07 -4.97
CA SER A 13 2.30 -3.65 -3.77
C SER A 13 3.21 -2.79 -2.87
N PRO A 14 2.74 -1.69 -2.26
CA PRO A 14 3.53 -0.89 -1.32
C PRO A 14 4.21 -1.71 -0.22
N SER A 15 3.49 -2.67 0.37
CA SER A 15 4.00 -3.55 1.44
C SER A 15 5.21 -4.40 1.02
N ASP A 16 5.35 -4.69 -0.28
CA ASP A 16 6.52 -5.40 -0.81
C ASP A 16 7.76 -4.50 -0.85
N LEU A 17 7.61 -3.19 -1.02
CA LEU A 17 8.71 -2.23 -1.00
C LEU A 17 9.18 -1.92 0.44
N THR A 18 8.33 -2.11 1.44
CA THR A 18 8.68 -1.94 2.85
C THR A 18 9.17 -3.25 3.47
N PHE A 19 8.31 -4.26 3.56
CA PHE A 19 8.62 -5.52 4.26
C PHE A 19 9.38 -6.52 3.37
N GLY A 20 8.95 -6.67 2.12
CA GLY A 20 9.55 -7.64 1.21
C GLY A 20 10.99 -7.28 0.82
N LEU A 21 11.20 -6.02 0.43
CA LEU A 21 12.49 -5.50 -0.04
C LEU A 21 13.53 -5.44 1.08
N SER A 22 13.13 -5.05 2.30
CA SER A 22 14.02 -5.02 3.46
C SER A 22 14.44 -6.42 3.91
N THR A 23 13.55 -7.41 3.80
CA THR A 23 13.83 -8.79 4.22
C THR A 23 14.66 -9.56 3.18
N CYS A 24 14.22 -9.59 1.91
CA CYS A 24 14.86 -10.42 0.89
C CYS A 24 14.58 -9.93 -0.55
N LYS A 25 15.54 -9.18 -1.12
CA LYS A 25 15.48 -8.66 -2.50
C LYS A 25 15.30 -9.78 -3.55
N ARG A 26 15.96 -10.93 -3.36
CA ARG A 26 15.83 -12.09 -4.27
C ARG A 26 14.46 -12.73 -4.20
N CYS A 27 13.87 -12.83 -3.01
CA CYS A 27 12.55 -13.39 -2.79
C CYS A 27 11.50 -12.51 -3.46
N LEU A 28 11.66 -11.18 -3.36
CA LEU A 28 10.86 -10.22 -4.10
C LEU A 28 10.97 -10.46 -5.61
N TRP A 29 12.18 -10.56 -6.16
CA TRP A 29 12.35 -10.86 -7.59
C TRP A 29 11.66 -12.16 -8.01
N ILE A 30 11.79 -13.22 -7.20
CA ILE A 30 11.15 -14.53 -7.42
C ILE A 30 9.61 -14.40 -7.40
N LYS A 31 9.04 -13.68 -6.43
CA LYS A 31 7.60 -13.40 -6.33
C LYS A 31 7.05 -12.74 -7.58
N TYR A 32 7.77 -11.77 -8.13
CA TYR A 32 7.32 -10.98 -9.27
C TYR A 32 7.53 -11.65 -10.62
N TRP A 33 8.64 -12.39 -10.79
CA TRP A 33 8.92 -13.07 -12.05
C TRP A 33 8.32 -14.47 -12.16
N TYR A 34 8.11 -15.17 -11.04
CA TYR A 34 7.69 -16.58 -11.04
C TYR A 34 6.43 -16.86 -10.22
N LYS A 35 5.83 -15.85 -9.56
CA LYS A 35 4.65 -16.01 -8.69
C LYS A 35 4.86 -16.94 -7.50
N VAL A 36 6.11 -17.24 -7.15
CA VAL A 36 6.43 -18.03 -5.96
C VAL A 36 6.37 -17.10 -4.75
N ILE A 37 5.39 -17.32 -3.90
CA ILE A 37 5.15 -16.54 -2.69
C ILE A 37 5.49 -17.37 -1.45
N MET A 38 6.05 -16.71 -0.45
CA MET A 38 6.15 -17.31 0.88
C MET A 38 4.72 -17.46 1.44
N PRO A 39 4.36 -18.62 2.01
CA PRO A 39 3.14 -18.75 2.78
C PRO A 39 3.21 -17.80 3.98
N GLY A 40 2.34 -16.80 4.02
CA GLY A 40 2.16 -15.91 5.17
C GLY A 40 0.72 -16.00 5.61
N GLN A 41 0.47 -16.63 6.75
CA GLN A 41 -0.83 -16.61 7.41
C GLN A 41 -0.70 -15.69 8.62
N PHE A 42 -1.44 -14.59 8.59
CA PHE A 42 -1.54 -13.67 9.70
C PHE A 42 -2.98 -13.71 10.21
N PRO A 43 -3.35 -14.76 10.99
CA PRO A 43 -4.70 -14.86 11.51
C PRO A 43 -5.02 -13.60 12.32
N LEU A 44 -6.26 -13.12 12.20
CA LEU A 44 -6.80 -11.91 12.83
C LEU A 44 -6.31 -10.55 12.29
N VAL A 45 -5.18 -10.46 11.58
CA VAL A 45 -4.70 -9.14 11.10
C VAL A 45 -5.72 -8.45 10.21
N GLY A 46 -6.35 -9.18 9.29
CA GLY A 46 -7.42 -8.62 8.46
C GLY A 46 -8.63 -8.16 9.28
N THR A 47 -9.05 -8.94 10.27
CA THR A 47 -10.20 -8.60 11.12
C THR A 47 -9.91 -7.38 11.99
N MET A 48 -8.74 -7.30 12.61
CA MET A 48 -8.35 -6.15 13.44
C MET A 48 -8.23 -4.88 12.59
N ALA A 49 -7.62 -4.97 11.40
CA ALA A 49 -7.53 -3.84 10.47
C ALA A 49 -8.93 -3.33 10.09
N SER A 50 -9.87 -4.22 9.72
CA SER A 50 -11.23 -3.82 9.39
C SER A 50 -11.96 -3.13 10.54
N LEU A 51 -11.84 -3.63 11.77
CA LEU A 51 -12.48 -3.03 12.94
C LEU A 51 -11.89 -1.65 13.26
N GLN A 52 -10.59 -1.48 13.11
CA GLN A 52 -9.91 -0.19 13.29
C GLN A 52 -10.31 0.79 12.19
N GLU A 53 -10.31 0.37 10.92
CA GLU A 53 -10.78 1.17 9.79
C GLU A 53 -12.21 1.67 10.04
N GLU A 54 -13.14 0.76 10.37
CA GLU A 54 -14.55 1.08 10.65
C GLU A 54 -14.72 2.11 11.77
N HIS A 55 -13.97 1.97 12.87
CA HIS A 55 -14.06 2.87 14.01
C HIS A 55 -13.73 4.34 13.66
N PHE A 56 -12.82 4.56 12.71
CA PHE A 56 -12.35 5.90 12.35
C PHE A 56 -12.96 6.46 11.07
N GLN A 57 -13.87 5.73 10.41
CA GLN A 57 -14.56 6.26 9.23
C GLN A 57 -15.37 7.51 9.61
N GLY A 58 -15.09 8.62 8.92
CA GLY A 58 -15.77 9.88 9.20
C GLY A 58 -15.42 10.50 10.55
N ALA A 59 -14.36 10.06 11.23
CA ALA A 59 -13.91 10.68 12.47
C ALA A 59 -13.28 12.06 12.20
N ASP A 60 -13.51 12.99 13.12
CA ASP A 60 -12.81 14.28 13.13
C ASP A 60 -11.38 14.07 13.61
N MET A 61 -10.41 14.58 12.87
CA MET A 61 -8.98 14.36 13.15
C MET A 61 -8.57 14.79 14.57
N PRO A 62 -9.02 15.95 15.11
CA PRO A 62 -8.70 16.34 16.49
C PRO A 62 -9.33 15.44 17.57
N THR A 63 -10.39 14.70 17.24
CA THR A 63 -11.01 13.70 18.14
C THR A 63 -10.20 12.41 18.18
N ILE A 64 -9.49 12.08 17.09
CA ILE A 64 -8.54 10.95 17.05
C ILE A 64 -7.31 11.29 17.89
N ASP A 65 -6.68 12.44 17.61
CA ASP A 65 -5.56 12.96 18.40
C ASP A 65 -5.46 14.50 18.23
N PRO A 66 -5.34 15.28 19.32
CA PRO A 66 -5.29 16.74 19.25
C PRO A 66 -4.10 17.32 18.47
N SER A 67 -3.03 16.54 18.23
CA SER A 67 -1.87 16.97 17.44
C SER A 67 -2.09 16.89 15.94
N LEU A 68 -3.14 16.20 15.49
CA LEU A 68 -3.49 16.10 14.08
C LEU A 68 -4.06 17.42 13.56
N ARG A 69 -3.81 17.70 12.29
CA ARG A 69 -4.37 18.88 11.64
C ARG A 69 -5.92 18.79 11.64
N PRO A 70 -6.62 19.91 11.89
CA PRO A 70 -8.07 19.96 11.77
C PRO A 70 -8.53 19.48 10.40
N GLY A 71 -9.56 18.64 10.40
CA GLY A 71 -10.05 17.93 9.23
C GLY A 71 -10.83 16.68 9.61
N LYS A 72 -11.13 15.87 8.61
CA LYS A 72 -11.95 14.67 8.77
C LYS A 72 -11.46 13.51 7.91
N VAL A 73 -11.64 12.28 8.39
CA VAL A 73 -11.50 11.08 7.55
C VAL A 73 -12.59 11.08 6.48
N THR A 74 -12.20 11.10 5.20
CA THR A 74 -13.13 11.30 4.07
C THR A 74 -13.17 10.15 3.08
N LYS A 75 -12.14 9.30 3.06
CA LYS A 75 -12.11 8.10 2.21
C LYS A 75 -11.46 6.94 2.94
N TRP A 76 -11.78 5.72 2.52
CA TRP A 76 -11.28 4.50 3.15
C TRP A 76 -11.31 3.33 2.17
N GLY A 77 -10.32 2.46 2.26
CA GLY A 77 -10.29 1.19 1.54
C GLY A 77 -10.27 1.27 0.00
N GLU A 78 -9.94 2.42 -0.61
CA GLU A 78 -9.86 2.52 -2.06
C GLU A 78 -8.49 2.07 -2.60
N TRP A 79 -8.49 1.60 -3.84
CA TRP A 79 -7.27 1.22 -4.55
C TRP A 79 -6.68 2.42 -5.28
N VAL A 80 -5.38 2.64 -5.11
CA VAL A 80 -4.63 3.68 -5.79
C VAL A 80 -3.53 3.04 -6.64
N LYS A 81 -3.47 3.48 -7.90
CA LYS A 81 -2.47 3.04 -8.87
C LYS A 81 -1.58 4.21 -9.27
N SER A 82 -0.27 4.04 -9.16
CA SER A 82 0.68 5.07 -9.57
C SER A 82 0.83 5.15 -11.10
N LYS A 83 1.41 6.27 -11.55
CA LYS A 83 2.13 6.32 -12.83
C LYS A 83 3.30 5.32 -12.82
N PRO A 84 3.83 4.90 -13.97
CA PRO A 84 4.95 3.98 -13.98
C PRO A 84 6.19 4.59 -13.30
N LEU A 85 6.97 3.73 -12.65
CA LEU A 85 8.13 4.15 -11.88
C LEU A 85 9.26 4.58 -12.81
N MET A 86 9.87 5.72 -12.49
CA MET A 86 11.09 6.19 -13.16
C MET A 86 12.30 5.53 -12.51
N VAL A 87 13.11 4.82 -13.30
CA VAL A 87 14.35 4.20 -12.86
C VAL A 87 15.48 4.75 -13.71
N ASN A 88 16.40 5.49 -13.10
CA ASN A 88 17.51 6.17 -13.79
C ASN A 88 17.04 7.03 -14.97
N GLY A 89 15.96 7.78 -14.78
CA GLY A 89 15.39 8.66 -15.82
C GLY A 89 14.58 7.94 -16.91
N VAL A 90 14.45 6.62 -16.86
CA VAL A 90 13.68 5.84 -17.83
C VAL A 90 12.39 5.32 -17.21
N GLU A 91 11.28 5.46 -17.92
CA GLU A 91 9.99 4.92 -17.50
C GLU A 91 10.03 3.40 -17.52
N SER A 92 9.83 2.78 -16.36
CA SER A 92 9.76 1.34 -16.23
C SER A 92 8.34 0.83 -16.50
N ARG A 93 8.18 -0.48 -16.68
CA ARG A 93 6.85 -1.11 -16.76
C ARG A 93 6.10 -1.16 -15.44
N TRP A 94 6.80 -0.95 -14.33
CA TRP A 94 6.28 -1.22 -13.00
C TRP A 94 5.46 -0.04 -12.49
N ARG A 95 4.31 -0.34 -11.90
CA ARG A 95 3.46 0.64 -11.20
C ARG A 95 3.26 0.19 -9.76
N ILE A 96 3.07 1.12 -8.85
CA ILE A 96 2.65 0.82 -7.48
C ILE A 96 1.12 0.69 -7.49
N LEU A 97 0.60 -0.38 -6.91
CA LEU A 97 -0.83 -0.59 -6.71
C LEU A 97 -1.06 -1.03 -5.26
N GLY A 98 -1.77 -0.22 -4.49
CA GLY A 98 -2.09 -0.50 -3.10
C GLY A 98 -3.50 -0.06 -2.72
N LYS A 99 -3.99 -0.62 -1.62
CA LYS A 99 -5.18 -0.14 -0.90
C LYS A 99 -4.67 0.68 0.28
N TYR A 100 -5.23 1.86 0.51
CA TYR A 100 -5.00 2.58 1.77
C TYR A 100 -6.12 2.24 2.76
N ASP A 101 -5.83 2.39 4.04
CA ASP A 101 -6.79 2.11 5.09
C ASP A 101 -7.76 3.31 5.20
N LEU A 102 -7.22 4.49 5.52
CA LEU A 102 -7.98 5.74 5.66
C LEU A 102 -7.24 6.91 4.98
N VAL A 103 -8.00 7.91 4.55
CA VAL A 103 -7.48 9.19 4.04
C VAL A 103 -8.30 10.32 4.66
N SER A 104 -7.62 11.30 5.25
CA SER A 104 -8.25 12.52 5.75
C SER A 104 -8.12 13.67 4.76
N THR A 105 -9.13 14.54 4.75
CA THR A 105 -9.04 15.86 4.12
C THR A 105 -9.00 16.88 5.26
N ASN A 106 -7.91 17.64 5.31
CA ASN A 106 -7.72 18.72 6.26
C ASN A 106 -8.55 19.93 5.83
N ASP A 107 -8.85 20.83 6.76
CA ASP A 107 -9.67 22.02 6.49
C ASP A 107 -9.02 22.97 5.47
N ASP A 108 -7.69 22.92 5.33
CA ASP A 108 -6.92 23.65 4.32
C ASP A 108 -6.91 22.99 2.93
N GLY A 109 -7.65 21.87 2.77
CA GLY A 109 -7.73 21.09 1.54
C GLY A 109 -6.54 20.14 1.30
N THR A 110 -5.55 20.11 2.19
CA THR A 110 -4.47 19.11 2.13
C THR A 110 -4.95 17.74 2.59
N ILE A 111 -4.20 16.69 2.24
CA ILE A 111 -4.56 15.31 2.54
C ILE A 111 -3.69 14.78 3.69
N GLY A 112 -4.32 14.11 4.65
CA GLY A 112 -3.64 13.23 5.62
C GLY A 112 -3.77 11.76 5.20
N LEU A 113 -2.68 11.02 5.37
CA LEU A 113 -2.51 9.62 5.01
C LEU A 113 -1.93 8.87 6.21
#